data_AF-A0A6V7IYY9-F1
#
_entry.id   AF-A0A6V7IYY9-F1
#
_cell.length_a   1.000
_cell.length_b   1.000
_cell.length_c   1.000
_cell.angle_alpha   90.00
_cell.angle_beta   90.00
_cell.angle_gamma   90.00
#
_symmetry.space_group_name_H-M   'P 1'
#
loop_
_entity.id
_entity.type
_entity.pdbx_description
1 polymer ?
#
loop_
_entity_poly.entity_id
_entity_poly.type
_entity_poly.pdbx_seq_one_letter_code
_entity_poly.pdbx_strand_id
1 'polypeptide(L)' 'SYMEDHLKNKDRLDQEWSAICAYSPDPSSTAIATDKANVEKNRQGSAFPYDHSRIVLNDLTNLNNSDYINASTI' A
#
# COMPACT_ATOMS: atom_id res chain seq x y z
N SER A 1 23.24 -14.86 18.67
CA SER A 1 21.78 -14.84 18.91
C SER A 1 21.06 -14.98 17.58
N TYR A 2 19.78 -15.41 17.53
CA TYR A 2 19.11 -15.77 16.27
C TYR A 2 19.22 -14.71 15.16
N MET A 3 18.97 -13.44 15.47
CA MET A 3 19.03 -12.36 14.47
C MET A 3 20.46 -12.12 13.95
N GLU A 4 21.47 -12.23 14.81
CA GLU A 4 22.88 -12.08 14.40
C GLU A 4 23.32 -13.20 13.45
N ASP A 5 22.88 -14.43 13.70
CA ASP A 5 23.20 -15.57 12.84
C ASP A 5 22.41 -15.53 11.52
N HIS A 6 21.18 -15.02 11.57
CA HIS A 6 20.35 -14.76 10.39
C HIS A 6 20.98 -13.72 9.46
N LEU A 7 21.45 -12.58 10.01
CA LEU A 7 22.11 -11.53 9.23
C LEU A 7 23.42 -11.97 8.56
N LYS A 8 24.09 -13.02 9.08
CA LYS A 8 25.30 -13.59 8.47
C LYS A 8 25.00 -14.45 7.25
N ASN A 9 23.78 -14.95 7.11
CA ASN A 9 23.38 -15.85 6.03
C ASN A 9 22.79 -15.04 4.85
N LYS A 10 23.65 -14.57 3.95
CA LYS A 10 23.25 -13.78 2.77
C LYS A 10 22.34 -14.55 1.82
N ASP A 11 22.64 -15.82 1.55
CA ASP A 11 21.83 -16.65 0.65
C ASP A 11 20.38 -16.74 1.14
N ARG A 12 20.18 -16.86 2.46
CA ARG A 12 18.85 -16.85 3.06
C ARG A 12 18.14 -15.50 2.89
N LEU A 13 18.85 -14.39 3.10
CA LEU A 13 18.28 -13.04 2.90
C LEU A 13 17.87 -12.82 1.44
N ASP A 14 18.67 -13.29 0.48
CA ASP A 14 18.37 -13.17 -0.95
C ASP A 14 17.15 -14.01 -1.36
N GLN A 15 17.00 -15.20 -0.77
CA GLN A 15 15.81 -16.04 -0.97
C GLN A 15 14.54 -15.41 -0.37
N GLU A 16 14.62 -14.88 0.85
CA GLU A 16 13.50 -14.21 1.50
C GLU A 16 13.09 -12.94 0.76
N TRP A 17 14.06 -12.15 0.28
CA TRP A 17 13.81 -11.00 -0.59
C TRP A 17 13.13 -11.40 -1.89
N SER A 18 13.61 -12.45 -2.55
CA SER A 18 13.01 -12.97 -3.79
C SER A 18 11.57 -13.42 -3.59
N ALA A 19 11.26 -14.04 -2.44
CA ALA A 19 9.92 -14.43 -2.08
C ALA A 19 9.00 -13.21 -1.86
N ILE A 20 9.49 -12.15 -1.20
CA ILE A 20 8.75 -10.89 -1.02
C ILE A 20 8.50 -10.21 -2.38
N CYS A 21 9.47 -10.20 -3.29
CA CYS A 21 9.29 -9.64 -4.63
C CYS A 21 8.22 -10.38 -5.45
N ALA A 22 8.07 -11.69 -5.24
CA ALA A 22 7.06 -12.51 -5.90
C ALA A 22 5.68 -12.43 -5.23
N TYR A 23 5.60 -11.86 -4.02
CA TYR A 23 4.35 -11.78 -3.28
C TYR A 23 3.37 -10.81 -3.94
N SER A 24 2.11 -11.25 -4.05
CA SER A 24 1.00 -10.41 -4.47
C SER A 24 -0.12 -10.56 -3.45
N PRO A 25 -0.62 -9.46 -2.87
CA PRO A 25 -1.73 -9.53 -1.94
C PRO A 25 -3.04 -9.89 -2.66
N ASP A 26 -3.88 -10.62 -1.95
CA ASP A 26 -5.24 -10.95 -2.36
C ASP A 26 -6.18 -10.63 -1.19
N PRO A 27 -7.09 -9.63 -1.32
CA PRO A 27 -7.34 -8.80 -2.50
C PRO A 27 -6.33 -7.65 -2.68
N SER A 28 -6.02 -7.29 -3.94
CA SER A 28 -5.10 -6.19 -4.31
C SER A 28 -5.76 -5.06 -5.12
N SER A 29 -7.10 -4.95 -5.08
CA SER A 29 -7.82 -3.90 -5.79
C SER A 29 -7.42 -2.50 -5.31
N THR A 30 -7.18 -1.60 -6.25
CA THR A 30 -6.87 -0.16 -6.04
C THR A 30 -7.84 0.72 -6.82
N ALA A 31 -9.02 0.20 -7.14
CA ALA A 31 -9.96 0.81 -8.08
C ALA A 31 -10.37 2.22 -7.64
N ILE A 32 -10.59 2.44 -6.34
CA ILE A 32 -10.96 3.75 -5.81
C ILE A 32 -9.84 4.77 -5.98
N ALA A 33 -8.59 4.36 -5.77
CA ALA A 33 -7.42 5.24 -5.92
C ALA A 33 -7.15 5.64 -7.37
N THR A 34 -7.46 4.74 -8.32
CA THR A 34 -7.30 4.96 -9.76
C THR A 34 -8.50 5.59 -10.45
N ASP A 35 -9.59 5.83 -9.72
CA ASP A 35 -10.77 6.49 -10.28
C ASP A 35 -10.42 7.90 -10.80
N LYS A 36 -11.08 8.32 -11.89
CA LYS A 36 -10.85 9.64 -12.51
C LYS A 36 -11.06 10.80 -11.53
N ALA A 37 -11.95 10.65 -10.55
CA ALA A 37 -12.20 11.65 -9.51
C ALA A 37 -11.05 11.74 -8.48
N ASN A 38 -10.17 10.74 -8.41
CA ASN A 38 -9.14 10.60 -7.38
C ASN A 38 -7.71 10.62 -7.91
N VAL A 39 -7.50 10.45 -9.22
CA VAL A 39 -6.17 10.41 -9.84
C VAL A 39 -5.31 11.64 -9.49
N GLU A 40 -5.90 12.84 -9.52
CA GLU A 40 -5.23 14.11 -9.20
C GLU A 40 -4.94 14.29 -7.69
N LYS A 41 -5.53 13.45 -6.83
CA LYS A 41 -5.32 13.46 -5.37
C LYS A 41 -4.14 12.58 -4.94
N ASN A 42 -3.48 11.93 -5.90
CA ASN A 42 -2.30 11.09 -5.67
C ASN A 42 -1.02 11.84 -6.03
N ARG A 43 0.01 11.69 -5.21
CA ARG A 43 1.35 12.21 -5.57
C ARG A 43 1.88 11.40 -6.76
N GLN A 44 2.46 12.07 -7.75
CA GLN A 44 3.05 11.40 -8.91
C GLN A 44 4.09 10.35 -8.48
N GLY A 45 3.94 9.12 -8.98
CA GLY A 45 4.81 7.99 -8.67
C GLY A 45 4.61 7.36 -7.29
N SER A 46 3.62 7.82 -6.51
CA SER A 46 3.27 7.17 -5.24
C SER A 46 2.49 5.87 -5.47
N ALA A 47 2.61 4.94 -4.52
CA ALA A 47 1.76 3.76 -4.46
C ALA A 47 0.31 4.15 -4.13
N PHE A 48 -0.62 3.25 -4.46
CA PHE A 48 -2.03 3.42 -4.14
C PHE A 48 -2.42 2.61 -2.90
N PRO A 49 -3.34 3.12 -2.07
CA PRO A 49 -3.94 2.30 -1.02
C PRO A 49 -4.82 1.23 -1.65
N TYR A 50 -4.88 0.05 -1.03
CA TYR A 50 -5.85 -0.97 -1.42
C TYR A 50 -7.25 -0.58 -0.96
N ASP A 51 -8.25 -0.97 -1.74
CA ASP A 51 -9.65 -0.60 -1.47
C ASP A 51 -10.13 -1.10 -0.10
N HIS A 52 -9.61 -2.25 0.36
CA HIS A 52 -9.99 -2.88 1.63
C HIS A 52 -9.29 -2.29 2.86
N SER A 53 -8.26 -1.46 2.69
CA SER A 53 -7.47 -0.89 3.80
C SER A 53 -7.24 0.62 3.70
N ARG A 54 -7.82 1.28 2.68
CA ARG A 54 -7.76 2.74 2.55
C ARG A 54 -8.46 3.42 3.73
N ILE A 55 -7.94 4.58 4.11
CA ILE A 55 -8.66 5.47 5.02
C ILE A 55 -9.83 6.09 4.25
N VAL A 56 -11.03 6.00 4.83
CA VAL A 56 -12.26 6.60 4.30
C VAL A 56 -12.58 7.86 5.10
N LEU A 57 -12.52 9.01 4.46
CA LEU A 57 -12.88 10.30 5.08
C LEU A 57 -14.40 10.44 5.20
N ASN A 58 -14.84 11.24 6.17
CA ASN A 58 -16.23 11.69 6.21
C ASN A 58 -16.45 12.77 5.13
N ASP A 59 -17.19 12.41 4.10
CA ASP A 59 -17.52 13.23 2.93
C ASP A 59 -18.31 14.50 3.29
N LEU A 60 -19.23 14.42 4.26
CA LEU A 60 -20.04 15.55 4.72
C LEU A 60 -19.24 16.67 5.41
N THR A 61 -18.01 16.36 5.82
CA THR A 61 -17.19 17.28 6.63
C THR A 61 -16.03 17.91 5.85
N ASN A 62 -15.82 17.51 4.60
CA ASN A 62 -14.68 18.00 3.82
C ASN A 62 -15.08 18.87 2.64
N LEU A 63 -14.19 19.82 2.30
CA LEU A 63 -14.40 20.86 1.29
C LEU A 63 -14.76 20.32 -0.11
N ASN A 64 -14.38 19.06 -0.40
CA ASN A 64 -14.51 18.47 -1.72
C ASN A 64 -15.63 17.42 -1.80
N ASN A 65 -16.39 17.20 -0.71
CA ASN A 65 -17.39 16.12 -0.60
C ASN A 65 -16.86 14.76 -1.09
N SER A 66 -15.62 14.42 -0.71
CA SER A 66 -14.89 13.25 -1.20
C SER A 66 -14.42 12.41 -0.03
N ASP A 67 -14.69 11.11 -0.05
CA ASP A 67 -14.23 10.18 0.99
C ASP A 67 -12.76 9.75 0.81
N TYR A 68 -12.13 10.12 -0.31
CA TYR A 68 -10.80 9.64 -0.69
C TYR A 68 -9.64 10.48 -0.14
N ILE A 69 -8.67 9.78 0.44
CA ILE A 69 -7.29 10.22 0.67
C ILE A 69 -6.33 9.07 0.32
N ASN A 70 -5.16 9.37 -0.23
CA ASN A 70 -4.12 8.35 -0.43
C ASN A 70 -3.44 8.03 0.93
N ALA A 71 -4.04 7.10 1.68
CA ALA A 71 -3.53 6.59 2.96
C ALA A 71 -4.15 5.21 3.27
N SER A 72 -3.44 4.38 4.03
CA SER A 72 -3.89 3.04 4.46
C SER A 72 -3.72 2.85 5.97
N THR A 73 -4.57 2.02 6.58
CA THR A 73 -4.27 1.40 7.88
C THR A 73 -3.23 0.30 7.71
N ILE A 74 -2.28 0.18 8.64
CA ILE A 74 -1.24 -0.86 8.68
C ILE A 74 -1.36 -1.65 9.98
#